data_AF-A0A1H8A4H4-F1
#
_entry.id   AF-A0A1H8A4H4-F1
#
_cell.length_a   1.000
_cell.length_b   1.000
_cell.length_c   1.000
_cell.angle_alpha   90.00
_cell.angle_beta   90.00
_cell.angle_gamma   90.00
#
_symmetry.space_group_name_H-M   'P 1'
#
loop_
_entity.id
_entity.type
_entity.pdbx_description
1 polymer ?
#
loop_
_entity_poly.entity_id
_entity_poly.type
_entity_poly.pdbx_seq_one_letter_code
_entity_poly.pdbx_strand_id
1 'polypeptide(L)' 'MTKKPQNFRDKETEEFAEILKKYKDKFAKSETTSKKFLVELGVITEKGNRTKHYKHLCIPEVQG' A
#
# COMPACT_ATOMS: atom_id res chain seq x y z
N MET A 1 27.64 5.51 -18.76
CA MET A 1 27.22 4.13 -18.45
C MET A 1 25.72 4.12 -18.24
N THR A 2 24.94 3.69 -19.22
CA THR A 2 23.48 3.59 -19.12
C THR A 2 23.14 2.34 -18.32
N LYS A 3 22.65 2.51 -17.08
CA LYS A 3 22.15 1.39 -16.26
C LYS A 3 20.93 0.80 -16.96
N LYS A 4 21.00 -0.47 -17.38
CA LYS A 4 19.83 -1.20 -17.88
C LYS A 4 18.79 -1.30 -16.75
N PRO A 5 17.48 -1.15 -17.05
CA PRO A 5 16.45 -1.32 -16.04
C PRO A 5 16.49 -2.76 -15.50
N GLN A 6 16.65 -2.90 -14.19
CA GLN A 6 16.60 -4.19 -13.50
C GLN A 6 15.17 -4.74 -13.62
N ASN A 7 15.02 -5.89 -14.28
CA ASN A 7 13.71 -6.53 -14.45
C ASN A 7 13.44 -7.40 -13.22
N PHE A 8 12.60 -6.92 -12.30
CA PHE A 8 12.24 -7.63 -11.04
C PHE A 8 11.04 -8.59 -11.21
N ARG A 9 10.69 -8.93 -12.47
CA ARG A 9 9.57 -9.83 -12.78
C ARG A 9 10.01 -11.28 -12.67
N ASP A 10 10.29 -11.69 -11.44
CA ASP A 10 10.40 -13.10 -11.10
C ASP A 10 9.00 -13.67 -10.85
N LYS A 11 8.81 -14.96 -11.08
CA LYS A 11 7.52 -15.64 -10.94
C LYS A 11 6.87 -15.40 -9.57
N GLU A 12 7.67 -15.35 -8.52
CA GLU A 12 7.24 -15.02 -7.15
C GLU A 12 6.67 -13.60 -7.04
N THR A 13 7.28 -12.62 -7.73
CA THR A 13 6.78 -11.24 -7.78
C THR A 13 5.42 -11.16 -8.46
N GLU A 14 5.20 -11.95 -9.51
CA GLU A 14 3.91 -12.00 -10.22
C GLU A 14 2.82 -12.65 -9.35
N GLU A 15 3.13 -13.77 -8.71
CA GLU A 15 2.21 -14.44 -7.76
C GLU A 15 1.85 -13.51 -6.60
N PHE A 16 2.82 -12.80 -6.04
CA PHE A 16 2.59 -11.80 -4.99
C PHE A 16 1.71 -10.64 -5.48
N ALA A 17 1.94 -10.14 -6.70
CA ALA A 17 1.13 -9.07 -7.29
C ALA A 17 -0.33 -9.52 -7.54
N GLU A 18 -0.56 -10.76 -7.94
CA GLU A 18 -1.91 -11.31 -8.09
C GLU A 18 -2.65 -11.43 -6.76
N ILE A 19 -1.95 -11.89 -5.71
CA ILE A 19 -2.50 -11.95 -4.35
C ILE A 19 -2.91 -10.54 -3.92
N LEU A 20 -2.03 -9.55 -4.08
CA LEU A 20 -2.34 -8.17 -3.75
C LEU A 20 -3.54 -7.62 -4.52
N LYS A 21 -3.69 -7.94 -5.81
CA LYS A 21 -4.88 -7.56 -6.59
C LYS A 21 -6.16 -8.15 -6.03
N LYS A 22 -6.18 -9.45 -5.72
CA LYS A 22 -7.34 -10.13 -5.14
C LYS A 22 -7.74 -9.53 -3.79
N TYR A 23 -6.76 -9.14 -2.97
CA TYR A 23 -7.03 -8.44 -1.71
C TYR A 23 -7.54 -7.03 -1.97
N LYS A 24 -6.91 -6.26 -2.87
CA LYS A 24 -7.38 -4.92 -3.25
C LYS A 24 -8.86 -4.93 -3.66
N ASP A 25 -9.30 -5.87 -4.48
CA ASP A 25 -10.69 -5.94 -4.93
C ASP A 25 -11.68 -6.26 -3.80
N LYS A 26 -11.23 -6.87 -2.69
CA LYS A 26 -12.07 -7.08 -1.50
C LYS A 26 -12.24 -5.81 -0.66
N PHE A 27 -11.18 -5.01 -0.53
CA PHE A 27 -11.14 -3.86 0.39
C PHE A 27 -11.42 -2.52 -0.29
N ALA A 28 -11.12 -2.37 -1.59
CA ALA A 28 -11.24 -1.13 -2.34
C ALA A 28 -12.66 -0.78 -2.78
N LYS A 29 -13.65 -1.64 -2.50
CA LYS A 29 -15.04 -1.44 -2.92
C LYS A 29 -15.77 -0.33 -2.16
N SER A 30 -15.33 0.01 -0.95
CA SER A 30 -15.85 1.17 -0.23
C SER A 30 -14.78 1.82 0.64
N GLU A 31 -14.86 3.14 0.75
CA GLU A 31 -14.00 3.94 1.61
C GLU A 31 -14.05 3.45 3.07
N THR A 32 -15.22 3.06 3.55
CA THR A 32 -15.42 2.47 4.89
C THR A 32 -14.66 1.17 5.09
N THR A 33 -14.70 0.26 4.12
CA THR A 33 -14.03 -1.04 4.22
C THR A 33 -12.51 -0.87 4.14
N SER A 34 -12.05 0.02 3.26
CA SER A 34 -10.65 0.41 3.16
C SER A 34 -10.15 1.05 4.47
N LYS A 35 -10.91 1.97 5.05
CA LYS A 35 -10.56 2.61 6.33
C LYS A 35 -10.47 1.59 7.46
N LYS A 36 -11.46 0.70 7.59
CA LYS A 36 -11.47 -0.36 8.62
C LYS A 36 -10.26 -1.27 8.51
N PHE A 37 -9.93 -1.72 7.30
CA PHE A 37 -8.74 -2.55 7.05
C PHE A 37 -7.44 -1.84 7.43
N LEU A 38 -7.29 -0.56 7.08
CA LEU A 38 -6.09 0.21 7.44
C LEU A 38 -5.99 0.47 8.95
N VAL A 39 -7.11 0.56 9.66
CA VAL A 39 -7.15 0.61 11.13
C VAL A 39 -6.75 -0.73 11.74
N GLU A 40 -7.31 -1.85 11.26
CA GLU A 40 -6.98 -3.20 11.74
C GLU A 40 -5.50 -3.54 11.52
N LEU A 41 -4.90 -3.09 10.41
CA LEU A 41 -3.46 -3.22 10.16
C LEU A 41 -2.61 -2.25 11.00
N GLY A 42 -3.22 -1.34 11.74
CA GLY A 42 -2.52 -0.34 12.55
C GLY A 42 -1.75 0.69 11.72
N VAL A 43 -2.19 0.98 10.49
CA VAL A 43 -1.59 2.01 9.62
C VAL A 43 -2.16 3.39 9.92
N ILE A 44 -3.48 3.45 10.13
CA ILE A 44 -4.19 4.66 10.55
C ILE A 44 -4.98 4.40 11.83
N THR A 45 -5.27 5.48 12.56
CA THR A 45 -6.18 5.49 13.70
C THR A 45 -7.63 5.51 13.23
N GLU A 46 -8.58 5.23 14.13
CA GLU A 46 -10.02 5.34 13.85
C GLU A 46 -10.42 6.74 13.33
N LYS A 47 -9.70 7.76 13.78
CA LYS A 47 -9.86 9.16 13.34
C LYS A 47 -9.29 9.44 11.94
N GLY A 48 -8.54 8.50 11.35
CA GLY A 48 -7.92 8.63 10.03
C GLY A 48 -6.47 9.14 10.04
N ASN A 49 -5.91 9.48 11.20
CA ASN A 49 -4.51 9.91 11.31
C ASN A 49 -3.57 8.70 11.20
N ARG A 50 -2.40 8.86 10.58
CA ARG A 50 -1.37 7.81 10.53
C ARG A 50 -0.86 7.48 11.94
N THR A 51 -0.65 6.19 12.24
CA THR A 51 -0.12 5.75 13.54
C THR A 51 1.38 5.97 13.68
N LYS A 52 2.11 6.04 12.56
CA LYS A 52 3.54 6.25 12.48
C LYS A 52 3.86 7.30 11.42
N HIS A 53 4.96 8.03 11.63
CA HIS A 53 5.57 8.82 10.56
C HIS A 53 6.33 7.90 9.62
N TYR A 54 5.72 7.60 8.48
CA TYR A 54 6.34 6.80 7.44
C TYR A 54 7.32 7.64 6.60
N LYS A 55 8.42 8.09 7.20
CA LYS A 55 9.42 8.98 6.58
C LYS A 55 10.06 8.42 5.29
N HIS A 56 10.03 7.11 5.12
CA HIS A 56 10.63 6.40 3.98
C HIS A 56 9.61 5.96 2.93
N LEU A 57 8.31 6.13 3.19
CA LEU A 57 7.33 5.95 2.14
C LEU A 57 7.38 7.20 1.27
N CYS A 58 7.59 7.05 -0.05
CA CYS A 58 7.47 8.12 -1.04
C CYS A 58 6.00 8.55 -1.23
N ILE A 59 5.25 8.68 -0.14
CA ILE A 59 3.92 9.27 -0.12
C ILE A 59 4.17 10.72 0.29
N PRO A 60 3.96 11.70 -0.60
CA PRO A 60 4.10 13.10 -0.24
C PRO A 60 3.23 13.36 1.00
N GLU A 61 3.87 13.69 2.12
CA GLU A 61 3.12 14.26 3.23
C GLU A 61 2.61 15.58 2.70
N VAL A 62 1.31 15.66 2.42
CA VAL A 62 0.67 16.93 2.06
C VAL A 62 0.88 17.83 3.27
N GLN A 63 1.90 18.68 3.19
CA GLN A 63 2.15 19.76 4.11
C GLN A 63 1.05 20.78 3.81
N GLY A 64 -0.06 20.65 4.55
CA GLY A 64 -1.07 21.71 4.64
C GLY A 64 -0.49 22.93 5.34
#